data_AF-A0A5J4Q562-F1
#
_entry.id   AF-A0A5J4Q562-F1
#
_cell.length_a   1.000
_cell.length_b   1.000
_cell.length_c   1.000
_cell.angle_alpha   90.00
_cell.angle_beta   90.00
_cell.angle_gamma   90.00
#
_symmetry.space_group_name_H-M   'P 1'
#
loop_
_entity.id
_entity.type
_entity.pdbx_description
1 polymer ?
#
loop_
_entity_poly.entity_id
_entity_poly.type
_entity_poly.pdbx_seq_one_letter_code
_entity_poly.pdbx_strand_id
1 'polypeptide(L)'
;MPLSKQKNILLCLLLCSSLFGYAQTDKFPLEKYEELTDGKTYDGIDIWSKQADIQLSWGSTDTRYAKWNIPPVRKEFNFSAKAWKGERVNIQAVLWTKKDLSDVTVTVGDLKCGTSMIPSSVIKTNFVRYVMTDELNKDGKGACGDRSNKAEWDSSSVADVLDVVERIDVKANTTQPVWVNIWIPSGTKAGKYKGKLTVSGKNISPMTLHIGLEVLNRTLPSPKDWHFHLDLWQNPYSVARYYQVPLWSQAHFDAMRPIMQLLANAGQKVITATIMHKPWNGQTEDPFDA
;
A
#
# COMPACT_ATOMS: atom_id res chain seq x y z
N MET A 1 51.02 2.52 -70.10
CA MET A 1 51.03 3.09 -68.74
C MET A 1 49.58 3.41 -68.38
N PRO A 2 49.02 2.84 -67.29
CA PRO A 2 47.63 2.38 -67.34
C PRO A 2 46.69 3.01 -66.29
N LEU A 3 45.39 2.75 -66.51
CA LEU A 3 44.32 2.51 -65.52
C LEU A 3 43.72 3.70 -64.73
N SER A 4 42.58 4.17 -65.25
CA SER A 4 41.26 4.14 -64.60
C SER A 4 41.25 3.68 -63.13
N LYS A 5 40.76 4.54 -62.23
CA LYS A 5 40.14 4.13 -60.96
C LYS A 5 38.88 4.93 -60.69
N GLN A 6 37.73 4.32 -60.98
CA GLN A 6 36.48 4.56 -60.28
C GLN A 6 36.72 4.38 -58.77
N LYS A 7 36.28 5.34 -57.96
CA LYS A 7 36.09 5.13 -56.53
C LYS A 7 34.60 5.23 -56.22
N ASN A 8 34.04 4.06 -55.94
CA ASN A 8 32.75 3.85 -55.31
C ASN A 8 32.68 4.67 -54.02
N ILE A 9 31.75 5.63 -53.93
CA ILE A 9 31.36 6.20 -52.64
C ILE A 9 30.32 5.26 -52.05
N LEU A 10 30.78 4.59 -50.99
CA LEU A 10 30.10 3.57 -50.22
C LEU A 10 28.86 4.17 -49.52
N LEU A 11 27.76 3.45 -49.67
CA LEU A 11 26.48 3.63 -49.00
C LEU A 11 26.67 3.43 -47.48
N CYS A 12 26.69 4.50 -46.67
CA CYS A 12 26.57 4.38 -45.22
C CYS A 12 25.08 4.28 -44.85
N LEU A 13 24.59 3.03 -44.78
CA LEU A 13 23.34 2.69 -44.14
C LEU A 13 23.41 3.06 -42.65
N LEU A 14 22.60 4.05 -42.26
CA LEU A 14 22.29 4.39 -40.88
C LEU A 14 21.68 3.16 -40.18
N LEU A 15 22.51 2.46 -39.41
CA LEU A 15 22.06 1.53 -38.37
C LEU A 15 21.34 2.35 -37.31
N CYS A 16 20.02 2.53 -37.47
CA CYS A 16 19.13 2.82 -36.35
C CYS A 16 19.16 1.60 -35.42
N SER A 17 20.11 1.59 -34.49
CA SER A 17 20.02 0.77 -33.30
C SER A 17 18.77 1.22 -32.56
N SER A 18 17.74 0.37 -32.63
CA SER A 18 16.59 0.40 -31.73
C SER A 18 17.11 0.23 -30.31
N LEU A 19 17.42 1.36 -29.67
CA LEU A 19 17.51 1.47 -28.23
C LEU A 19 16.12 1.08 -27.72
N PHE A 20 15.99 -0.18 -27.32
CA PHE A 20 14.96 -0.60 -26.39
C PHE A 20 15.10 0.33 -25.17
N GLY A 21 14.22 1.31 -25.08
CA GLY A 21 14.07 2.10 -23.88
C GLY A 21 13.63 1.18 -22.76
N TYR A 22 14.57 0.66 -21.99
CA TYR A 22 14.27 0.30 -20.61
C TYR A 22 13.74 1.58 -19.99
N ALA A 23 12.46 1.58 -19.63
CA ALA A 23 11.92 2.61 -18.77
C ALA A 23 12.84 2.68 -17.55
N GLN A 24 13.53 3.81 -17.39
CA GLN A 24 14.38 4.05 -16.24
C GLN A 24 13.45 4.01 -15.03
N THR A 25 13.53 2.94 -14.25
CA THR A 25 12.82 2.87 -12.98
C THR A 25 13.41 3.97 -12.10
N ASP A 26 12.57 4.93 -11.71
CA ASP A 26 12.98 5.98 -10.79
C ASP A 26 13.56 5.33 -9.53
N LYS A 27 14.73 5.81 -9.08
CA LYS A 27 15.42 5.25 -7.91
C LYS A 27 14.56 5.30 -6.64
N PHE A 28 13.67 6.30 -6.55
CA PHE A 28 12.73 6.51 -5.45
C PHE A 28 11.33 6.81 -6.04
N PRO A 29 10.58 5.77 -6.43
CA PRO A 29 9.29 5.96 -7.08
C PRO A 29 8.23 6.49 -6.11
N LEU A 30 7.53 7.58 -6.48
CA LEU A 30 6.47 8.17 -5.65
C LEU A 30 5.06 7.62 -5.95
N GLU A 31 4.84 7.14 -7.18
CA GLU A 31 3.53 6.70 -7.64
C GLU A 31 3.50 5.19 -7.91
N LYS A 32 4.15 4.76 -8.98
CA LYS A 32 4.19 3.35 -9.39
C LYS A 32 5.55 2.76 -9.06
N TYR A 33 5.54 1.68 -8.33
CA TYR A 33 6.72 0.88 -8.04
C TYR A 33 6.41 -0.60 -8.28
N GLU A 34 7.44 -1.37 -8.58
CA GLU A 34 7.34 -2.83 -8.70
C GLU A 34 7.65 -3.48 -7.35
N GLU A 35 6.87 -4.50 -7.00
CA GLU A 35 7.10 -5.27 -5.78
C GLU A 35 8.19 -6.31 -6.03
N LEU A 36 9.06 -6.49 -5.03
CA LEU A 36 10.04 -7.57 -5.06
C LEU A 36 9.37 -8.94 -4.94
N THR A 37 9.99 -9.94 -5.55
CA THR A 37 9.60 -11.35 -5.44
C THR A 37 10.59 -12.11 -4.57
N ASP A 38 10.12 -13.16 -3.91
CA ASP A 38 10.97 -14.11 -3.18
C ASP A 38 10.98 -15.49 -3.87
N GLY A 39 11.81 -16.39 -3.36
CA GLY A 39 11.95 -17.76 -3.87
C GLY A 39 11.13 -18.81 -3.09
N LYS A 40 10.13 -18.40 -2.30
CA LYS A 40 9.34 -19.35 -1.50
C LYS A 40 8.43 -20.21 -2.36
N THR A 41 8.05 -21.36 -1.81
CA THR A 41 7.05 -22.22 -2.42
C THR A 41 5.66 -21.69 -2.13
N TYR A 42 4.87 -21.55 -3.18
CA TYR A 42 3.48 -21.09 -3.13
C TYR A 42 2.57 -22.06 -3.87
N ASP A 43 1.26 -21.81 -3.83
CA ASP A 43 0.28 -22.63 -4.51
C ASP A 43 0.57 -22.74 -6.02
N GLY A 44 0.67 -23.98 -6.49
CA GLY A 44 0.97 -24.30 -7.87
C GLY A 44 -0.20 -24.04 -8.82
N ILE A 45 0.08 -24.11 -10.13
CA ILE A 45 -0.94 -23.92 -11.18
C ILE A 45 -2.09 -24.93 -11.08
N ASP A 46 -1.84 -26.12 -10.55
CA ASP A 46 -2.84 -27.16 -10.34
C ASP A 46 -3.87 -26.77 -9.26
N ILE A 47 -3.44 -26.06 -8.23
CA ILE A 47 -4.32 -25.50 -7.19
C ILE A 47 -5.10 -24.31 -7.75
N TRP A 48 -4.40 -23.38 -8.43
CA TRP A 48 -5.03 -22.21 -9.03
C TRP A 48 -6.06 -22.59 -10.10
N SER A 49 -5.79 -23.60 -10.94
CA SER A 49 -6.69 -24.04 -12.02
C SER A 49 -8.10 -24.41 -11.53
N LYS A 50 -8.23 -24.89 -10.28
CA LYS A 50 -9.49 -25.30 -9.63
C LYS A 50 -10.34 -24.14 -9.14
N GLN A 51 -9.79 -22.93 -9.06
CA GLN A 51 -10.53 -21.74 -8.59
C GLN A 51 -11.53 -21.25 -9.65
N ALA A 52 -12.47 -20.38 -9.27
CA ALA A 52 -13.17 -19.55 -10.24
C ALA A 52 -12.22 -18.49 -10.82
N ASP A 53 -12.57 -17.91 -11.98
CA ASP A 53 -11.70 -16.95 -12.67
C ASP A 53 -11.33 -15.73 -11.82
N ILE A 54 -12.31 -15.17 -11.11
CA ILE A 54 -12.14 -14.04 -10.20
C ILE A 54 -13.02 -14.29 -8.99
N GLN A 55 -12.47 -14.05 -7.81
CA GLN A 55 -13.20 -14.19 -6.57
C GLN A 55 -12.93 -12.99 -5.67
N LEU A 56 -13.96 -12.60 -4.92
CA LEU A 56 -13.95 -11.48 -3.99
C LEU A 56 -14.67 -11.93 -2.72
N SER A 57 -14.09 -11.65 -1.56
CA SER A 57 -14.64 -11.94 -0.25
C SER A 57 -14.20 -10.89 0.76
N TRP A 58 -14.98 -10.69 1.82
CA TRP A 58 -14.40 -10.14 3.04
C TRP A 58 -13.35 -11.10 3.61
N GLY A 59 -12.28 -10.53 4.14
CA GLY A 59 -11.24 -11.21 4.90
C GLY A 59 -11.19 -10.69 6.34
N SER A 60 -10.03 -10.79 6.97
CA SER A 60 -9.75 -10.27 8.32
C SER A 60 -8.67 -9.20 8.26
N THR A 61 -8.80 -8.15 9.08
CA THR A 61 -7.74 -7.17 9.31
C THR A 61 -6.54 -7.75 10.07
N ASP A 62 -6.70 -8.93 10.66
CA ASP A 62 -5.68 -9.62 11.45
C ASP A 62 -4.85 -10.60 10.61
N THR A 63 -5.05 -10.62 9.29
CA THR A 63 -4.39 -11.56 8.38
C THR A 63 -3.64 -10.82 7.27
N ARG A 64 -2.38 -11.20 7.08
CA ARG A 64 -1.55 -10.82 5.93
C ARG A 64 -1.65 -11.92 4.89
N TYR A 65 -2.48 -11.72 3.87
CA TYR A 65 -2.69 -12.72 2.82
C TYR A 65 -1.45 -12.80 1.92
N ALA A 66 -0.95 -14.00 1.64
CA ALA A 66 0.19 -14.20 0.76
C ALA A 66 -0.21 -14.00 -0.72
N LYS A 67 0.68 -13.39 -1.51
CA LYS A 67 0.40 -12.98 -2.90
C LYS A 67 0.07 -14.15 -3.81
N TRP A 68 0.79 -15.26 -3.69
CA TRP A 68 0.70 -16.37 -4.64
C TRP A 68 -0.06 -17.59 -4.10
N ASN A 69 -0.68 -17.47 -2.91
CA ASN A 69 -1.55 -18.50 -2.36
C ASN A 69 -3.01 -18.14 -2.52
N ILE A 70 -3.87 -19.15 -2.59
CA ILE A 70 -5.31 -18.99 -2.42
C ILE A 70 -5.54 -18.48 -0.99
N PRO A 71 -6.25 -17.36 -0.81
CA PRO A 71 -6.45 -16.82 0.53
C PRO A 71 -7.29 -17.82 1.34
N PRO A 72 -6.93 -18.12 2.60
CA PRO A 72 -7.66 -19.06 3.44
C PRO A 72 -8.93 -18.39 4.01
N VAL A 73 -9.82 -17.93 3.12
CA VAL A 73 -11.05 -17.23 3.45
C VAL A 73 -12.25 -18.11 3.15
N ARG A 74 -13.20 -18.14 4.09
CA ARG A 74 -14.55 -18.60 3.78
C ARG A 74 -15.27 -17.44 3.10
N LYS A 75 -15.92 -17.74 1.97
CA LYS A 75 -16.62 -16.72 1.17
C LYS A 75 -17.66 -16.00 2.03
N GLU A 76 -17.45 -14.71 2.23
CA GLU A 76 -18.32 -13.82 3.00
C GLU A 76 -18.57 -12.54 2.20
N PHE A 77 -19.84 -12.21 2.02
CA PHE A 77 -20.28 -11.06 1.23
C PHE A 77 -20.78 -9.91 2.10
N ASN A 78 -21.08 -10.16 3.37
CA ASN A 78 -21.64 -9.20 4.29
C ASN A 78 -20.69 -8.98 5.46
N PHE A 79 -20.25 -7.74 5.64
CA PHE A 79 -19.54 -7.32 6.84
C PHE A 79 -20.51 -6.65 7.80
N SER A 80 -20.29 -6.81 9.11
CA SER A 80 -21.04 -6.10 10.14
C SER A 80 -20.14 -5.72 11.31
N ALA A 81 -20.19 -4.45 11.74
CA ALA A 81 -19.52 -3.96 12.94
C ALA A 81 -20.34 -2.92 13.68
N LYS A 82 -19.93 -2.62 14.91
CA LYS A 82 -20.43 -1.52 15.73
C LYS A 82 -19.29 -0.54 16.01
N ALA A 83 -19.59 0.75 16.01
CA ALA A 83 -18.60 1.79 16.27
C ALA A 83 -19.24 3.03 16.87
N TRP A 84 -18.43 3.89 17.48
CA TRP A 84 -18.83 5.18 18.00
C TRP A 84 -18.76 6.25 16.90
N LYS A 85 -19.46 7.37 17.12
CA LYS A 85 -19.27 8.58 16.31
C LYS A 85 -17.84 9.08 16.49
N GLY A 86 -17.15 9.49 15.44
CA GLY A 86 -15.75 9.93 15.50
C GLY A 86 -14.71 8.79 15.40
N GLU A 87 -15.13 7.54 15.53
CA GLU A 87 -14.25 6.37 15.46
C GLU A 87 -13.82 6.04 14.02
N ARG A 88 -12.65 5.40 13.87
CA ARG A 88 -12.20 4.80 12.62
C ARG A 88 -12.44 3.29 12.65
N VAL A 89 -13.17 2.78 11.67
CA VAL A 89 -13.37 1.35 11.46
C VAL A 89 -12.54 0.90 10.27
N ASN A 90 -11.78 -0.17 10.43
CA ASN A 90 -11.02 -0.79 9.36
C ASN A 90 -11.60 -2.14 8.99
N ILE A 91 -11.65 -2.44 7.69
CA ILE A 91 -12.08 -3.74 7.15
C ILE A 91 -11.19 -4.09 5.98
N GLN A 92 -11.00 -5.40 5.73
CA GLN A 92 -10.16 -5.88 4.64
C GLN A 92 -10.97 -6.80 3.73
N ALA A 93 -11.04 -6.47 2.44
CA ALA A 93 -11.52 -7.35 1.38
C ALA A 93 -10.32 -8.05 0.72
N VAL A 94 -10.58 -9.19 0.08
CA VAL A 94 -9.56 -9.96 -0.63
C VAL A 94 -10.09 -10.32 -2.01
N LEU A 95 -9.39 -9.85 -3.04
CA LEU A 95 -9.58 -10.22 -4.44
C LEU A 95 -8.52 -11.27 -4.81
N TRP A 96 -8.89 -12.36 -5.45
CA TRP A 96 -7.92 -13.29 -6.03
C TRP A 96 -8.43 -13.81 -7.37
N THR A 97 -7.50 -14.10 -8.27
CA THR A 97 -7.84 -14.35 -9.67
C THR A 97 -6.90 -15.32 -10.36
N LYS A 98 -7.43 -16.07 -11.32
CA LYS A 98 -6.66 -16.93 -12.25
C LYS A 98 -6.26 -16.21 -13.55
N LYS A 99 -6.67 -14.95 -13.73
CA LYS A 99 -6.51 -14.18 -14.97
C LYS A 99 -5.91 -12.82 -14.66
N ASP A 100 -5.21 -12.23 -15.62
CA ASP A 100 -4.76 -10.85 -15.48
C ASP A 100 -5.98 -9.92 -15.47
N LEU A 101 -6.02 -8.99 -14.52
CA LEU A 101 -7.02 -7.94 -14.41
C LEU A 101 -6.34 -6.60 -14.60
N SER A 102 -6.90 -5.74 -15.45
CA SER A 102 -6.31 -4.45 -15.79
C SER A 102 -7.13 -3.27 -15.25
N ASP A 103 -6.43 -2.24 -14.77
CA ASP A 103 -7.01 -1.04 -14.18
C ASP A 103 -8.07 -1.35 -13.10
N VAL A 104 -7.74 -2.28 -12.21
CA VAL A 104 -8.61 -2.62 -11.08
C VAL A 104 -8.73 -1.41 -10.17
N THR A 105 -9.96 -1.03 -9.84
CA THR A 105 -10.33 0.07 -8.96
C THR A 105 -11.26 -0.44 -7.88
N VAL A 106 -11.23 0.21 -6.71
CA VAL A 106 -12.15 -0.09 -5.61
C VAL A 106 -12.82 1.20 -5.18
N THR A 107 -14.14 1.13 -5.01
CA THR A 107 -14.92 2.25 -4.48
C THR A 107 -15.86 1.77 -3.39
N VAL A 108 -16.17 2.65 -2.44
CA VAL A 108 -17.23 2.45 -1.46
C VAL A 108 -18.22 3.58 -1.61
N GLY A 109 -19.48 3.24 -1.85
CA GLY A 109 -20.55 4.24 -1.93
C GLY A 109 -20.94 4.77 -0.55
N ASP A 110 -21.81 5.78 -0.52
CA ASP A 110 -22.36 6.29 0.72
C ASP A 110 -22.97 5.18 1.58
N LEU A 111 -22.70 5.24 2.87
CA LEU A 111 -23.35 4.41 3.86
C LEU A 111 -24.64 5.11 4.29
N LYS A 112 -25.81 4.48 4.08
CA LYS A 112 -27.13 5.11 4.28
C LYS A 112 -27.89 4.52 5.46
N CYS A 113 -28.58 5.38 6.21
CA CYS A 113 -29.50 5.04 7.30
C CYS A 113 -30.74 5.96 7.21
N GLY A 114 -31.76 5.55 6.46
CA GLY A 114 -32.92 6.40 6.18
C GLY A 114 -32.51 7.66 5.41
N THR A 115 -32.82 8.83 5.97
CA THR A 115 -32.40 10.15 5.44
C THR A 115 -30.99 10.57 5.87
N SER A 116 -30.34 9.81 6.75
CA SER A 116 -28.98 10.09 7.22
C SER A 116 -27.95 9.30 6.42
N MET A 117 -26.74 9.84 6.30
CA MET A 117 -25.65 9.19 5.57
C MET A 117 -24.28 9.42 6.21
N ILE A 118 -23.38 8.47 6.02
CA ILE A 118 -21.93 8.65 6.12
C ILE A 118 -21.44 8.77 4.67
N PRO A 119 -20.92 9.93 4.25
CA PRO A 119 -20.54 10.17 2.86
C PRO A 119 -19.34 9.31 2.46
N SER A 120 -19.27 8.88 1.20
CA SER A 120 -18.11 8.16 0.66
C SER A 120 -16.79 8.93 0.78
N SER A 121 -16.84 10.27 0.85
CA SER A 121 -15.65 11.13 0.98
C SER A 121 -14.84 10.94 2.28
N VAL A 122 -15.42 10.32 3.31
CA VAL A 122 -14.71 9.96 4.55
C VAL A 122 -14.26 8.50 4.57
N ILE A 123 -14.44 7.79 3.46
CA ILE A 123 -14.05 6.40 3.29
C ILE A 123 -12.84 6.34 2.37
N LYS A 124 -11.77 5.72 2.85
CA LYS A 124 -10.56 5.49 2.06
C LYS A 124 -10.43 4.02 1.75
N THR A 125 -10.02 3.73 0.51
CA THR A 125 -9.67 2.39 0.07
C THR A 125 -8.22 2.38 -0.38
N ASN A 126 -7.47 1.36 0.01
CA ASN A 126 -6.07 1.20 -0.34
C ASN A 126 -5.84 -0.24 -0.79
N PHE A 127 -5.10 -0.42 -1.88
CA PHE A 127 -4.57 -1.74 -2.19
C PHE A 127 -3.50 -2.08 -1.16
N VAL A 128 -3.57 -3.28 -0.58
CA VAL A 128 -2.53 -3.75 0.33
C VAL A 128 -1.42 -4.37 -0.51
N ARG A 129 -0.33 -3.64 -0.66
CA ARG A 129 0.83 -4.02 -1.46
C ARG A 129 1.81 -4.84 -0.62
N TYR A 130 2.67 -5.57 -1.33
CA TYR A 130 3.63 -6.49 -0.75
C TYR A 130 5.01 -5.84 -0.62
N VAL A 131 5.63 -6.03 0.55
CA VAL A 131 6.99 -5.57 0.87
C VAL A 131 7.87 -6.76 1.20
N MET A 132 9.16 -6.67 0.89
CA MET A 132 10.13 -7.68 1.29
C MET A 132 10.44 -7.55 2.79
N THR A 133 10.34 -8.67 3.50
CA THR A 133 10.69 -8.80 4.92
C THR A 133 11.61 -9.99 5.15
N ASP A 134 12.29 -9.99 6.28
CA ASP A 134 13.07 -11.11 6.80
C ASP A 134 12.33 -11.78 7.98
N GLU A 135 13.09 -12.37 8.90
CA GLU A 135 12.60 -13.16 10.05
C GLU A 135 13.21 -12.70 11.38
N LEU A 136 12.76 -13.30 12.49
CA LEU A 136 13.41 -13.15 13.79
C LEU A 136 14.83 -13.74 13.78
N ASN A 137 15.59 -13.51 14.85
CA ASN A 137 16.86 -14.21 15.06
C ASN A 137 16.64 -15.73 14.98
N LYS A 138 17.65 -16.48 14.52
CA LYS A 138 17.53 -17.93 14.25
C LYS A 138 17.14 -18.75 15.48
N ASP A 139 17.37 -18.23 16.68
CA ASP A 139 16.95 -18.83 17.94
C ASP A 139 15.49 -18.51 18.34
N GLY A 140 14.82 -17.62 17.60
CA GLY A 140 13.47 -17.14 17.82
C GLY A 140 13.30 -16.18 19.01
N LYS A 141 14.40 -15.70 19.62
CA LYS A 141 14.36 -14.99 20.91
C LYS A 141 14.50 -13.47 20.83
N GLY A 142 14.69 -12.93 19.63
CA GLY A 142 14.82 -11.48 19.44
C GLY A 142 15.01 -11.08 17.98
N ALA A 143 15.27 -9.79 17.77
CA ALA A 143 15.55 -9.19 16.46
C ALA A 143 16.64 -8.11 16.53
N CYS A 144 17.47 -8.14 17.59
CA CYS A 144 18.63 -7.26 17.73
C CYS A 144 19.87 -7.89 17.06
N GLY A 145 20.83 -7.04 16.69
CA GLY A 145 22.10 -7.45 16.09
C GLY A 145 22.26 -6.93 14.67
N ASP A 146 23.51 -6.88 14.20
CA ASP A 146 23.82 -6.52 12.82
C ASP A 146 23.35 -7.61 11.86
N ARG A 147 22.90 -7.20 10.67
CA ARG A 147 22.47 -8.07 9.57
C ARG A 147 23.15 -7.67 8.25
N SER A 148 24.45 -7.36 8.30
CA SER A 148 25.22 -6.97 7.12
C SER A 148 25.22 -8.02 6.01
N ASN A 149 25.31 -9.30 6.35
CA ASN A 149 25.13 -10.40 5.41
C ASN A 149 23.65 -10.84 5.31
N LYS A 150 22.90 -10.19 4.41
CA LYS A 150 21.48 -10.47 4.19
C LYS A 150 21.19 -11.92 3.76
N ALA A 151 22.15 -12.61 3.16
CA ALA A 151 21.98 -13.99 2.68
C ALA A 151 21.86 -15.04 3.81
N GLU A 152 22.20 -14.67 5.06
CA GLU A 152 22.02 -15.54 6.23
C GLU A 152 20.56 -15.61 6.72
N TRP A 153 19.71 -14.70 6.23
CA TRP A 153 18.34 -14.51 6.68
C TRP A 153 17.35 -14.94 5.60
N ASP A 154 16.23 -15.51 6.00
CA ASP A 154 15.13 -15.77 5.07
C ASP A 154 14.58 -14.45 4.49
N SER A 155 13.91 -14.54 3.35
CA SER A 155 13.29 -13.41 2.67
C SER A 155 11.89 -13.79 2.21
N SER A 156 10.91 -12.92 2.46
CA SER A 156 9.53 -13.15 2.04
C SER A 156 8.78 -11.88 1.69
N SER A 157 7.83 -12.01 0.79
CA SER A 157 6.91 -10.98 0.36
C SER A 157 5.68 -10.99 1.27
N VAL A 158 5.45 -9.89 1.98
CA VAL A 158 4.36 -9.78 2.96
C VAL A 158 3.46 -8.58 2.65
N ALA A 159 2.14 -8.78 2.72
CA ALA A 159 1.15 -7.71 2.57
C ALA A 159 1.22 -6.75 3.76
N ASP A 160 1.59 -5.49 3.54
CA ASP A 160 1.78 -4.48 4.61
C ASP A 160 1.45 -3.04 4.19
N VAL A 161 1.82 -2.65 2.97
CA VAL A 161 1.74 -1.25 2.53
C VAL A 161 0.31 -0.90 2.11
N LEU A 162 -0.29 0.13 2.73
CA LEU A 162 -1.55 0.72 2.29
C LEU A 162 -1.29 1.74 1.18
N ASP A 163 -1.35 1.28 -0.05
CA ASP A 163 -0.97 2.09 -1.21
C ASP A 163 -2.06 3.11 -1.58
N VAL A 164 -1.62 4.33 -1.91
CA VAL A 164 -2.47 5.49 -2.21
C VAL A 164 -2.92 5.54 -3.68
N VAL A 165 -2.40 4.64 -4.52
CA VAL A 165 -2.84 4.53 -5.92
C VAL A 165 -4.34 4.19 -6.01
N GLU A 166 -5.03 4.84 -6.94
CA GLU A 166 -6.46 4.61 -7.16
C GLU A 166 -6.75 3.33 -7.96
N ARG A 167 -5.74 2.82 -8.69
CA ARG A 167 -5.87 1.64 -9.53
C ARG A 167 -4.59 0.86 -9.67
N ILE A 168 -4.71 -0.45 -9.87
CA ILE A 168 -3.58 -1.35 -10.15
C ILE A 168 -3.95 -2.39 -11.21
N ASP A 169 -2.94 -2.99 -11.82
CA ASP A 169 -3.11 -4.26 -12.52
C ASP A 169 -2.89 -5.42 -11.53
N VAL A 170 -3.77 -6.42 -11.56
CA VAL A 170 -3.65 -7.63 -10.74
C VAL A 170 -3.31 -8.80 -11.64
N LYS A 171 -2.19 -9.48 -11.39
CA LYS A 171 -1.72 -10.57 -12.25
C LYS A 171 -2.50 -11.87 -12.00
N ALA A 172 -2.58 -12.71 -13.02
CA ALA A 172 -3.10 -14.06 -12.91
C ALA A 172 -2.40 -14.84 -11.80
N ASN A 173 -3.17 -15.69 -11.12
CA ASN A 173 -2.71 -16.54 -10.02
C ASN A 173 -2.12 -15.75 -8.86
N THR A 174 -2.74 -14.61 -8.54
CA THR A 174 -2.38 -13.80 -7.38
C THR A 174 -3.59 -13.38 -6.57
N THR A 175 -3.28 -13.02 -5.32
CA THR A 175 -4.17 -12.47 -4.31
C THR A 175 -3.81 -11.01 -4.08
N GLN A 176 -4.81 -10.15 -4.08
CA GLN A 176 -4.71 -8.71 -3.85
C GLN A 176 -5.70 -8.31 -2.75
N PRO A 177 -5.22 -8.06 -1.52
CA PRO A 177 -6.05 -7.52 -0.47
C PRO A 177 -6.31 -6.03 -0.68
N VAL A 178 -7.42 -5.57 -0.12
CA VAL A 178 -7.88 -4.19 -0.19
C VAL A 178 -8.31 -3.78 1.22
N TRP A 179 -7.64 -2.76 1.75
CA TRP A 179 -7.97 -2.15 3.03
C TRP A 179 -9.00 -1.06 2.84
N VAL A 180 -9.97 -0.98 3.74
CA VAL A 180 -10.96 0.09 3.78
C VAL A 180 -10.98 0.71 5.16
N ASN A 181 -10.79 2.02 5.21
CA ASN A 181 -10.91 2.83 6.42
C ASN A 181 -12.17 3.70 6.33
N ILE A 182 -13.07 3.56 7.29
CA ILE A 182 -14.27 4.40 7.43
C ILE A 182 -14.06 5.29 8.66
N TRP A 183 -13.81 6.58 8.46
CA TRP A 183 -13.69 7.53 9.57
C TRP A 183 -15.03 8.22 9.81
N ILE A 184 -15.78 7.71 10.79
CA ILE A 184 -17.16 8.12 11.07
C ILE A 184 -17.17 9.57 11.57
N PRO A 185 -17.88 10.51 10.93
CA PRO A 185 -17.97 11.88 11.42
C PRO A 185 -18.56 11.94 12.83
N SER A 186 -18.04 12.82 13.69
CA SER A 186 -18.51 12.95 15.09
C SER A 186 -19.99 13.35 15.21
N GLY A 187 -20.53 14.06 14.21
CA GLY A 187 -21.94 14.44 14.11
C GLY A 187 -22.88 13.37 13.53
N THR A 188 -22.37 12.17 13.22
CA THR A 188 -23.17 11.08 12.64
C THR A 188 -24.29 10.69 13.61
N LYS A 189 -25.51 10.53 13.10
CA LYS A 189 -26.64 10.06 13.92
C LYS A 189 -26.43 8.58 14.26
N ALA A 190 -26.85 8.17 15.46
CA ALA A 190 -26.82 6.75 15.80
C ALA A 190 -27.82 5.98 14.91
N GLY A 191 -27.45 4.78 14.49
CA GLY A 191 -28.28 4.00 13.57
C GLY A 191 -27.51 2.91 12.82
N LYS A 192 -28.23 2.12 12.02
CA LYS A 192 -27.67 1.04 11.21
C LYS A 192 -27.49 1.52 9.77
N TYR A 193 -26.25 1.80 9.41
CA TYR A 193 -25.84 2.25 8.10
C TYR A 193 -25.52 1.06 7.19
N LYS A 194 -25.93 1.15 5.93
CA LYS A 194 -25.67 0.14 4.91
C LYS A 194 -24.98 0.76 3.72
N GLY A 195 -23.92 0.12 3.24
CA GLY A 195 -23.16 0.54 2.06
C GLY A 195 -22.70 -0.66 1.25
N LYS A 196 -22.00 -0.37 0.15
CA LYS A 196 -21.40 -1.39 -0.68
C LYS A 196 -19.99 -0.98 -1.10
N LEU A 197 -19.08 -1.93 -1.04
CA LEU A 197 -17.81 -1.90 -1.75
C LEU A 197 -18.03 -2.45 -3.16
N THR A 198 -17.39 -1.84 -4.16
CA THR A 198 -17.43 -2.29 -5.55
C THR A 198 -16.02 -2.35 -6.11
N VAL A 199 -15.64 -3.52 -6.64
CA VAL A 199 -14.40 -3.74 -7.39
C VAL A 199 -14.75 -3.74 -8.88
N SER A 200 -14.06 -2.91 -9.65
CA SER A 200 -14.26 -2.72 -11.09
C SER A 200 -12.92 -2.69 -11.82
N GLY A 201 -12.92 -2.83 -13.15
CA GLY A 201 -11.73 -2.77 -13.99
C GLY A 201 -12.09 -3.00 -15.46
N LYS A 202 -11.10 -2.97 -16.37
CA LYS A 202 -11.36 -3.04 -17.82
C LYS A 202 -11.96 -4.37 -18.29
N ASN A 203 -11.54 -5.46 -17.67
CA ASN A 203 -11.87 -6.84 -18.07
C ASN A 203 -12.54 -7.65 -16.95
N ILE A 204 -13.15 -6.96 -15.99
CA ILE A 204 -13.89 -7.54 -14.87
C ILE A 204 -15.28 -6.91 -14.81
N SER A 205 -16.32 -7.75 -14.70
CA SER A 205 -17.66 -7.26 -14.39
C SER A 205 -17.70 -6.79 -12.93
N PRO A 206 -18.32 -5.63 -12.60
CA PRO A 206 -18.31 -5.11 -11.25
C PRO A 206 -18.75 -6.13 -10.19
N MET A 207 -17.90 -6.34 -9.19
CA MET A 207 -18.16 -7.25 -8.06
C MET A 207 -18.43 -6.44 -6.80
N THR A 208 -19.36 -6.89 -5.96
CA THR A 208 -19.79 -6.12 -4.79
C THR A 208 -19.71 -6.90 -3.49
N LEU A 209 -19.35 -6.20 -2.41
CA LEU A 209 -19.48 -6.67 -1.03
C LEU A 209 -20.33 -5.67 -0.23
N HIS A 210 -21.12 -6.17 0.71
CA HIS A 210 -22.02 -5.36 1.55
C HIS A 210 -21.38 -4.99 2.88
N ILE A 211 -21.58 -3.74 3.32
CA ILE A 211 -21.09 -3.20 4.58
C ILE A 211 -22.30 -2.84 5.45
N GLY A 212 -22.38 -3.43 6.65
CA GLY A 212 -23.27 -3.02 7.73
C GLY A 212 -22.49 -2.37 8.86
N LEU A 213 -22.88 -1.16 9.26
CA LEU A 213 -22.23 -0.43 10.34
C LEU A 213 -23.27 0.14 11.31
N GLU A 214 -23.28 -0.35 12.55
CA GLU A 214 -24.12 0.20 13.62
C GLU A 214 -23.35 1.30 14.35
N VAL A 215 -23.75 2.56 14.11
CA VAL A 215 -23.21 3.72 14.84
C VAL A 215 -23.94 3.83 16.18
N LEU A 216 -23.19 3.68 17.26
CA LEU A 216 -23.69 3.75 18.63
C LEU A 216 -23.86 5.21 19.07
N ASN A 217 -24.71 5.42 20.08
CA ASN A 217 -24.92 6.76 20.66
C ASN A 217 -23.82 7.15 21.67
N ARG A 218 -22.56 7.04 21.24
CA ARG A 218 -21.36 7.48 21.95
C ARG A 218 -20.43 8.16 20.96
N THR A 219 -19.61 9.09 21.46
CA THR A 219 -18.68 9.86 20.62
C THR A 219 -17.26 9.67 21.14
N LEU A 220 -16.37 9.22 20.25
CA LEU A 220 -14.94 9.28 20.45
C LEU A 220 -14.45 10.71 20.12
N PRO A 221 -13.67 11.38 21.00
CA PRO A 221 -13.09 12.68 20.70
C PRO A 221 -12.17 12.65 19.47
N SER A 222 -11.82 13.82 18.95
CA SER A 222 -10.88 13.89 17.83
C SER A 222 -9.45 13.56 18.29
N PRO A 223 -8.53 13.10 17.41
CA PRO A 223 -7.18 12.65 17.81
C PRO A 223 -6.35 13.66 18.62
N LYS A 224 -6.57 14.96 18.39
CA LYS A 224 -5.90 16.05 19.13
C LYS A 224 -6.29 16.06 20.61
N ASP A 225 -7.49 15.58 20.93
CA ASP A 225 -8.09 15.57 22.28
C ASP A 225 -7.91 14.21 22.97
N TRP A 226 -7.23 13.25 22.34
CA TRP A 226 -6.91 11.96 22.96
C TRP A 226 -5.83 12.13 24.02
N HIS A 227 -6.06 11.55 25.19
CA HIS A 227 -5.09 11.53 26.29
C HIS A 227 -3.95 10.53 26.08
N PHE A 228 -4.09 9.58 25.14
CA PHE A 228 -3.03 8.64 24.84
C PHE A 228 -1.79 9.37 24.34
N HIS A 229 -0.65 9.11 24.98
CA HIS A 229 0.63 9.76 24.68
C HIS A 229 1.43 8.89 23.71
N LEU A 230 1.20 9.10 22.41
CA LEU A 230 1.96 8.42 21.36
C LEU A 230 3.24 9.19 21.04
N ASP A 231 4.36 8.48 21.06
CA ASP A 231 5.67 8.96 20.61
C ASP A 231 6.28 8.00 19.59
N LEU A 232 6.16 8.35 18.30
CA LEU A 232 6.87 7.72 17.18
C LEU A 232 7.86 8.72 16.59
N TRP A 233 9.17 8.47 16.76
CA TRP A 233 10.20 9.42 16.36
C TRP A 233 10.23 9.67 14.86
N GLN A 234 10.27 10.94 14.46
CA GLN A 234 10.21 11.35 13.06
C GLN A 234 11.62 11.59 12.50
N ASN A 235 11.89 11.11 11.28
CA ASN A 235 13.13 11.43 10.55
C ASN A 235 12.81 12.26 9.30
N PRO A 236 12.93 13.60 9.34
CA PRO A 236 12.67 14.45 8.19
C PRO A 236 13.75 14.30 7.09
N TYR A 237 14.97 13.92 7.44
CA TYR A 237 16.07 13.76 6.48
C TYR A 237 15.79 12.64 5.47
N SER A 238 15.12 11.57 5.90
CA SER A 238 14.72 10.47 5.00
C SER A 238 13.68 10.90 3.97
N VAL A 239 12.79 11.84 4.32
CA VAL A 239 11.81 12.41 3.39
C VAL A 239 12.52 13.25 2.34
N ALA A 240 13.39 14.18 2.74
CA ALA A 240 14.17 14.98 1.81
C ALA A 240 14.98 14.11 0.84
N ARG A 241 15.64 13.06 1.35
CA ARG A 241 16.40 12.11 0.53
C ARG A 241 15.50 11.32 -0.39
N TYR A 242 14.40 10.74 0.06
CA TYR A 242 13.53 9.92 -0.82
C TYR A 242 12.88 10.76 -1.91
N TYR A 243 12.36 11.95 -1.55
CA TYR A 243 11.69 12.85 -2.51
C TYR A 243 12.66 13.66 -3.37
N GLN A 244 13.98 13.57 -3.12
CA GLN A 244 15.02 14.31 -3.83
C GLN A 244 14.79 15.83 -3.83
N VAL A 245 14.38 16.38 -2.68
CA VAL A 245 14.10 17.82 -2.49
C VAL A 245 15.05 18.44 -1.47
N PRO A 246 15.37 19.74 -1.57
CA PRO A 246 16.23 20.39 -0.61
C PRO A 246 15.64 20.36 0.79
N LEU A 247 16.47 20.05 1.78
CA LEU A 247 16.08 20.02 3.19
C LEU A 247 15.47 21.37 3.59
N TRP A 248 14.38 21.32 4.36
CA TRP A 248 13.60 22.47 4.84
C TRP A 248 13.02 23.41 3.77
N SER A 249 13.09 23.04 2.49
CA SER A 249 12.37 23.77 1.44
C SER A 249 10.86 23.61 1.56
N GLN A 250 10.11 24.48 0.89
CA GLN A 250 8.65 24.34 0.80
C GLN A 250 8.26 22.96 0.23
N ALA A 251 8.96 22.49 -0.82
CA ALA A 251 8.73 21.18 -1.40
C ALA A 251 8.95 20.03 -0.39
N HIS A 252 9.94 20.17 0.50
CA HIS A 252 10.15 19.21 1.58
C HIS A 252 9.02 19.23 2.61
N PHE A 253 8.55 20.41 3.02
CA PHE A 253 7.38 20.51 3.90
C PHE A 253 6.12 19.94 3.26
N ASP A 254 5.93 20.14 1.97
CA ASP A 254 4.78 19.60 1.24
C ASP A 254 4.84 18.07 1.15
N ALA A 255 6.03 17.49 0.94
CA ALA A 255 6.25 16.04 0.99
C ALA A 255 6.04 15.45 2.41
N MET A 256 6.49 16.15 3.45
CA MET A 256 6.33 15.70 4.84
C MET A 256 4.87 15.79 5.33
N ARG A 257 4.12 16.80 4.89
CA ARG A 257 2.78 17.11 5.41
C ARG A 257 1.83 15.89 5.42
N PRO A 258 1.61 15.13 4.33
CA PRO A 258 0.73 13.98 4.38
C PRO A 258 1.23 12.88 5.32
N ILE A 259 2.55 12.68 5.43
CA ILE A 259 3.17 11.69 6.32
C ILE A 259 2.96 12.08 7.79
N MET A 260 3.29 13.32 8.16
CA MET A 260 3.12 13.82 9.53
C MET A 260 1.65 13.92 9.93
N GLN A 261 0.76 14.18 8.96
CA GLN A 261 -0.68 14.16 9.20
C GLN A 261 -1.18 12.77 9.61
N LEU A 262 -0.58 11.67 9.13
CA LEU A 262 -0.90 10.32 9.59
C LEU A 262 -0.58 10.15 11.07
N LEU A 263 0.60 10.60 11.51
CA LEU A 263 1.02 10.56 12.92
C LEU A 263 0.09 11.41 13.80
N ALA A 264 -0.19 12.65 13.40
CA ALA A 264 -1.12 13.52 14.11
C ALA A 264 -2.52 12.88 14.22
N ASN A 265 -3.00 12.27 13.14
CA ASN A 265 -4.26 11.55 13.11
C ASN A 265 -4.25 10.26 13.95
N ALA A 266 -3.10 9.65 14.21
CA ALA A 266 -2.93 8.54 15.15
C ALA A 266 -2.84 9.01 16.62
N GLY A 267 -2.79 10.32 16.86
CA GLY A 267 -2.72 10.91 18.19
C GLY A 267 -1.30 11.16 18.70
N GLN A 268 -0.29 11.24 17.80
CA GLN A 268 1.08 11.66 18.14
C GLN A 268 1.09 12.94 18.99
N LYS A 269 1.92 12.96 20.05
CA LYS A 269 2.04 14.10 20.98
C LYS A 269 3.45 14.71 21.05
N VAL A 270 4.43 14.06 20.45
CA VAL A 270 5.85 14.44 20.56
C VAL A 270 6.42 14.85 19.22
N ILE A 271 7.23 15.91 19.20
CA ILE A 271 8.00 16.34 18.05
C ILE A 271 9.46 15.96 18.29
N THR A 272 10.04 15.19 17.37
CA THR A 272 11.46 14.87 17.38
C THR A 272 12.25 16.05 16.82
N ALA A 273 13.24 16.53 17.58
CA ALA A 273 14.16 17.58 17.16
C ALA A 273 15.60 17.15 17.46
N THR A 274 16.46 17.26 16.46
CA THR A 274 17.89 17.00 16.62
C THR A 274 18.64 18.29 16.87
N ILE A 275 19.20 18.41 18.07
CA ILE A 275 19.87 19.61 18.58
C ILE A 275 21.40 19.53 18.49
N MET A 276 21.92 18.41 17.98
CA MET A 276 23.34 18.15 17.79
C MET A 276 23.53 17.13 16.67
N HIS A 277 24.71 17.13 16.05
CA HIS A 277 25.03 16.28 14.90
C HIS A 277 25.02 14.79 15.26
N LYS A 278 24.27 13.98 14.50
CA LYS A 278 24.18 12.51 14.65
C LYS A 278 23.97 12.05 16.10
N PRO A 279 22.85 12.39 16.74
CA PRO A 279 22.59 12.02 18.14
C PRO A 279 22.50 10.51 18.36
N TRP A 280 22.24 9.74 17.29
CA TRP A 280 22.27 8.28 17.27
C TRP A 280 23.38 7.71 16.39
N ASN A 281 24.49 8.44 16.23
CA ASN A 281 25.69 8.02 15.49
C ASN A 281 25.41 7.47 14.06
N GLY A 282 24.35 7.96 13.41
CA GLY A 282 23.98 7.50 12.07
C GLY A 282 23.54 6.03 11.98
N GLN A 283 22.91 5.47 13.01
CA GLN A 283 22.41 4.09 12.99
C GLN A 283 21.29 3.82 11.97
N THR A 284 20.61 4.86 11.47
CA THR A 284 19.59 4.77 10.41
C THR A 284 20.20 5.06 9.05
N GLU A 285 19.59 4.52 7.98
CA GLU A 285 20.02 4.75 6.58
C GLU A 285 20.24 6.24 6.27
N ASP A 286 19.34 7.10 6.75
CA ASP A 286 19.49 8.55 6.71
C ASP A 286 19.87 9.05 8.12
N PRO A 287 21.14 9.44 8.36
CA PRO A 287 21.56 10.02 9.62
C PRO A 287 20.83 11.33 9.88
N PHE A 288 20.48 11.57 11.14
CA PHE A 288 20.01 12.88 11.55
C PHE A 288 21.16 13.87 11.62
N ASP A 289 20.93 15.07 11.10
CA ASP A 289 21.85 16.20 11.20
C ASP A 289 21.35 17.27 12.20
N ALA A 290 22.09 18.36 12.37
CA ALA A 290 21.67 19.55 13.12
C ALA A 290 21.68 20.80 12.25
#